data_AF-U4U6N9-F1
#
_entry.id   AF-U4U6N9-F1
#
_cell.length_a   1.000
_cell.length_b   1.000
_cell.length_c   1.000
_cell.angle_alpha   90.00
_cell.angle_beta   90.00
_cell.angle_gamma   90.00
#
_symmetry.space_group_name_H-M   'P 1'
#
loop_
_entity.id
_entity.type
_entity.pdbx_description
1 polymer ?
#
loop_
_entity_poly.entity_id
_entity_poly.type
_entity_poly.pdbx_seq_one_letter_code
_entity_poly.pdbx_strand_id
1 'polypeptide(L)'
;WKSIKGFSSAIAVSGRKIGLCRSFAFETALKSATMSSTDKIEVSLLQRILWICNMFYYQILAIVSILFLWIFFDQANSFGSTFTLHLVLSTAAYIPLMAAAIILFSEDNMITLYIPRTKRYWIHGGLLLLSCIFVTIGIAVETDSKTKHGRDHFVSKHAILGLVSWILVFASIICGVVAANTRTFSRFIRPVFAKLVHNFLGLAGFSIGVASLWEMLGHIERYLSDSAFIGLKYGLAFVTIWSGLAAIKSLFGQVKGVFS
;
A
#
# COMPACT_ATOMS: atom_id res chain seq x y z
N TRP A 1 16.95 23.16 51.77
CA TRP A 1 17.53 24.51 51.70
C TRP A 1 16.96 25.17 50.44
N LYS A 2 16.05 26.15 50.38
CA LYS A 2 15.28 27.06 51.25
C LYS A 2 13.82 27.00 50.74
N SER A 3 12.78 26.71 51.53
CA SER A 3 11.93 27.60 52.34
C SER A 3 11.40 28.86 51.66
N ILE A 4 10.10 28.89 51.32
CA ILE A 4 9.21 30.03 51.58
C ILE A 4 7.90 29.50 52.18
N LYS A 5 7.51 30.12 53.30
CA LYS A 5 6.34 29.84 54.12
C LYS A 5 5.14 30.66 53.65
N GLY A 6 3.94 30.12 53.90
CA GLY A 6 2.87 30.88 54.53
C GLY A 6 1.67 31.25 53.65
N PHE A 7 0.57 30.51 53.81
CA PHE A 7 -0.69 31.14 54.18
C PHE A 7 -1.53 30.19 55.04
N SER A 8 -1.90 30.66 56.22
CA SER A 8 -2.82 30.04 57.16
C SER A 8 -4.21 30.59 56.89
N SER A 9 -5.25 29.76 56.84
CA SER A 9 -6.44 29.89 57.71
C SER A 9 -7.53 28.88 57.37
N ALA A 10 -7.88 28.13 58.42
CA ALA A 10 -9.13 27.46 58.75
C ALA A 10 -10.27 27.42 57.73
N ILE A 11 -10.71 26.20 57.38
CA ILE A 11 -12.14 25.83 57.34
C ILE A 11 -12.29 24.44 57.95
N ALA A 12 -12.85 24.39 59.16
CA ALA A 12 -13.38 23.18 59.76
C ALA A 12 -14.78 22.94 59.18
N VAL A 13 -14.95 21.94 58.30
CA VAL A 13 -16.29 21.42 57.95
C VAL A 13 -16.22 19.91 57.63
N SER A 14 -16.95 19.14 58.44
CA SER A 14 -17.63 17.88 58.08
C SER A 14 -16.80 16.61 57.81
N GLY A 15 -16.57 15.85 58.88
CA GLY A 15 -16.08 14.46 58.86
C GLY A 15 -17.07 13.41 58.35
N ARG A 16 -17.87 13.69 57.30
CA ARG A 16 -18.84 12.73 56.74
C ARG A 16 -18.73 12.51 55.23
N LYS A 17 -17.71 13.04 54.55
CA LYS A 17 -17.50 12.83 53.10
C LYS A 17 -16.24 12.03 52.72
N ILE A 18 -15.38 11.69 53.67
CA ILE A 18 -14.07 11.06 53.38
C ILE A 18 -14.19 9.54 53.15
N GLY A 19 -15.23 8.89 53.69
CA GLY A 19 -15.47 7.45 53.51
C GLY A 19 -16.00 7.06 52.12
N LEU A 20 -16.86 7.89 51.52
CA LEU A 20 -17.50 7.56 50.24
C LEU A 20 -16.54 7.66 49.04
N CYS A 21 -15.67 8.67 49.00
CA CYS A 21 -14.69 8.83 47.93
C CYS A 21 -13.61 7.73 47.92
N ARG A 22 -13.20 7.22 49.09
CA ARG A 22 -12.26 6.11 49.19
C ARG A 22 -12.89 4.79 48.75
N SER A 23 -14.16 4.55 49.10
CA SER A 23 -14.90 3.37 48.63
C SER A 23 -15.03 3.36 47.12
N PHE A 24 -15.44 4.48 46.52
CA PHE A 24 -15.62 4.58 45.06
C PHE A 24 -14.29 4.48 44.31
N ALA A 25 -13.22 5.13 44.79
CA ALA A 25 -11.90 5.02 44.18
C ALA A 25 -11.31 3.61 44.30
N PHE A 26 -11.54 2.93 45.43
CA PHE A 26 -11.12 1.53 45.64
C PHE A 26 -11.94 0.57 44.78
N GLU A 27 -13.24 0.77 44.64
CA GLU A 27 -14.14 -0.04 43.81
C GLU A 27 -13.86 0.16 42.32
N THR A 28 -13.49 1.39 41.91
CA THR A 28 -13.03 1.71 40.54
C THR A 28 -11.65 1.12 40.27
N ALA A 29 -10.74 1.17 41.25
CA ALA A 29 -9.43 0.54 41.15
C ALA A 29 -9.53 -1.00 41.16
N LEU A 30 -10.47 -1.57 41.92
CA LEU A 30 -10.77 -3.01 41.90
C LEU A 30 -11.38 -3.40 40.56
N LYS A 31 -12.35 -2.64 40.02
CA LYS A 31 -12.88 -2.84 38.66
C LYS A 31 -11.80 -2.71 37.59
N SER A 32 -10.89 -1.75 37.74
CA SER A 32 -9.74 -1.57 36.85
C SER A 32 -8.74 -2.73 36.97
N ALA A 33 -8.54 -3.27 38.17
CA ALA A 33 -7.64 -4.38 38.44
C ALA A 33 -8.24 -5.74 38.02
N THR A 34 -9.56 -5.92 38.14
CA THR A 34 -10.29 -7.11 37.67
C THR A 34 -10.56 -7.07 36.17
N MET A 35 -10.70 -5.90 35.55
CA MET A 35 -10.63 -5.76 34.08
C MET A 35 -9.21 -5.92 33.54
N SER A 36 -8.18 -5.76 34.37
CA SER A 36 -6.77 -5.98 33.99
C SER A 36 -6.36 -7.45 34.05
N SER A 37 -7.15 -8.33 34.66
CA SER A 37 -6.90 -9.77 34.64
C SER A 37 -7.52 -10.42 33.40
N THR A 38 -6.74 -10.42 32.32
CA THR A 38 -6.79 -11.43 31.24
C THR A 38 -8.08 -11.54 30.43
N ASP A 39 -8.49 -10.47 29.75
CA ASP A 39 -8.89 -10.65 28.34
C ASP A 39 -7.60 -10.78 27.54
N LYS A 40 -7.04 -12.00 27.49
CA LYS A 40 -6.07 -12.32 26.46
C LYS A 40 -6.84 -12.15 25.16
N ILE A 41 -6.48 -11.15 24.35
CA ILE A 41 -7.02 -11.03 22.99
C ILE A 41 -6.68 -12.35 22.28
N GLU A 42 -7.65 -13.27 22.22
CA GLU A 42 -7.43 -14.57 21.62
C GLU A 42 -7.33 -14.35 20.12
N VAL A 43 -6.09 -14.37 19.62
CA VAL A 43 -5.83 -14.28 18.19
C VAL A 43 -6.38 -15.54 17.54
N SER A 44 -7.51 -15.37 16.84
CA SER A 44 -8.20 -16.42 16.07
C SER A 44 -7.24 -17.17 15.15
N LEU A 45 -7.47 -18.47 14.99
CA LEU A 45 -6.71 -19.33 14.07
C LEU A 45 -6.66 -18.72 12.65
N LEU A 46 -7.78 -18.17 12.19
CA LEU A 46 -7.89 -17.55 10.87
C LEU A 46 -6.95 -16.34 10.75
N GLN A 47 -6.86 -15.51 11.78
CA GLN A 47 -5.94 -14.37 11.79
C GLN A 47 -4.48 -14.84 11.70
N ARG A 48 -4.12 -15.90 12.43
CA ARG A 48 -2.77 -16.48 12.39
C ARG A 48 -2.42 -17.01 11.00
N ILE A 49 -3.37 -17.66 10.34
CA ILE A 49 -3.20 -18.14 8.96
C ILE A 49 -3.01 -16.97 8.01
N LEU A 50 -3.84 -15.93 8.08
CA LEU A 50 -3.72 -14.73 7.23
C LEU A 50 -2.37 -14.02 7.41
N TRP A 51 -1.87 -13.95 8.64
CA TRP A 51 -0.54 -13.42 8.97
C TRP A 51 0.58 -14.22 8.31
N ILE A 52 0.55 -15.55 8.41
CA ILE A 52 1.51 -16.44 7.76
C ILE A 52 1.45 -16.27 6.23
N CYS A 53 0.25 -16.25 5.65
CA CYS A 53 0.08 -16.04 4.21
C CYS A 53 0.59 -14.67 3.75
N ASN A 54 0.37 -13.61 4.54
CA ASN A 54 0.91 -12.29 4.27
C ASN A 54 2.45 -12.29 4.27
N MET A 55 3.10 -13.06 5.15
CA MET A 55 4.57 -13.21 5.11
C MET A 55 5.03 -13.91 3.84
N PHE A 56 4.36 -14.99 3.42
CA PHE A 56 4.65 -15.63 2.14
C PHE A 56 4.45 -14.69 0.95
N TYR A 57 3.44 -13.83 0.99
CA TYR A 57 3.24 -12.81 -0.03
C TYR A 57 4.46 -11.89 -0.20
N TYR A 58 5.06 -11.40 0.88
CA TYR A 58 6.27 -10.56 0.77
C TYR A 58 7.48 -11.33 0.25
N GLN A 59 7.63 -12.61 0.61
CA GLN A 59 8.70 -13.45 0.08
C GLN A 59 8.54 -13.68 -1.42
N ILE A 60 7.34 -14.03 -1.87
CA ILE A 60 7.03 -14.22 -3.30
C ILE A 60 7.19 -12.91 -4.05
N LEU A 61 6.70 -11.78 -3.51
CA LEU A 61 6.87 -10.45 -4.10
C LEU A 61 8.35 -10.12 -4.29
N ALA A 62 9.20 -10.38 -3.28
CA ALA A 62 10.63 -10.15 -3.37
C ALA A 62 11.29 -11.04 -4.43
N ILE A 63 10.98 -12.35 -4.43
CA ILE A 63 11.53 -13.30 -5.40
C ILE A 63 11.15 -12.90 -6.83
N VAL A 64 9.86 -12.62 -7.09
CA VAL A 64 9.37 -12.20 -8.42
C VAL A 64 10.04 -10.90 -8.86
N SER A 65 10.18 -9.93 -7.95
CA SER A 65 10.83 -8.65 -8.26
C SER A 65 12.31 -8.84 -8.62
N ILE A 66 13.03 -9.63 -7.83
CA ILE A 66 14.45 -9.91 -8.06
C ILE A 66 14.64 -10.68 -9.37
N LEU A 67 13.82 -11.70 -9.64
CA LEU A 67 13.90 -12.49 -10.86
C LEU A 67 13.67 -11.63 -12.10
N PHE A 68 12.61 -10.80 -12.12
CA PHE A 68 12.37 -9.88 -13.24
C PHE A 68 13.57 -8.97 -13.51
N LEU A 69 14.07 -8.30 -12.46
CA LEU A 69 15.19 -7.37 -12.58
C LEU A 69 16.46 -8.08 -13.05
N TRP A 70 16.76 -9.25 -12.47
CA TRP A 70 17.91 -10.05 -12.85
C TRP A 70 17.87 -10.44 -14.33
N ILE A 71 16.73 -10.94 -14.83
CA ILE A 71 16.55 -11.31 -16.25
C ILE A 71 16.81 -10.11 -17.17
N PHE A 72 16.28 -8.94 -16.84
CA PHE A 72 16.45 -7.76 -17.69
C PHE A 72 17.90 -7.26 -17.74
N PHE A 73 18.63 -7.37 -16.63
CA PHE A 73 20.05 -7.04 -16.60
C PHE A 73 20.91 -8.09 -17.30
N ASP A 74 20.62 -9.38 -17.11
CA ASP A 74 21.31 -10.47 -17.80
C ASP A 74 21.16 -10.36 -19.33
N GLN A 75 19.95 -10.04 -19.80
CA GLN A 75 19.63 -9.89 -21.21
C GLN A 75 19.78 -8.46 -21.75
N ALA A 76 20.46 -7.57 -21.00
CA ALA A 76 20.57 -6.16 -21.37
C ALA A 76 21.23 -5.93 -22.73
N ASN A 77 22.23 -6.75 -23.07
CA ASN A 77 22.90 -6.69 -24.38
C ASN A 77 21.97 -7.10 -25.54
N SER A 78 21.06 -8.04 -25.29
CA SER A 78 20.09 -8.54 -26.27
C SER A 78 18.96 -7.53 -26.54
N PHE A 79 18.56 -6.78 -25.51
CA PHE A 79 17.46 -5.81 -25.56
C PHE A 79 17.87 -4.42 -26.02
N GLY A 80 19.13 -4.05 -25.75
CA GLY A 80 19.60 -2.68 -25.89
C GLY A 80 19.27 -1.85 -24.65
N SER A 81 20.18 -0.92 -24.31
CA SER A 81 20.18 -0.19 -23.04
C SER A 81 18.89 0.58 -22.76
N THR A 82 18.32 1.21 -23.80
CA THR A 82 17.12 2.06 -23.69
C THR A 82 15.88 1.22 -23.38
N PHE A 83 15.73 0.08 -24.05
CA PHE A 83 14.62 -0.84 -23.82
C PHE A 83 14.77 -1.55 -22.47
N THR A 84 15.98 -1.97 -22.10
CA THR A 84 16.24 -2.52 -20.75
C THR A 84 15.87 -1.54 -19.64
N LEU A 85 16.21 -0.25 -19.80
CA LEU A 85 15.84 0.77 -18.81
C LEU A 85 14.32 0.91 -18.69
N HIS A 86 13.59 0.89 -19.81
CA HIS A 86 12.13 0.86 -19.82
C HIS A 86 11.58 -0.36 -19.06
N LEU A 87 12.11 -1.56 -19.31
CA LEU A 87 11.67 -2.79 -18.66
C LEU A 87 11.92 -2.79 -17.16
N VAL A 88 13.13 -2.38 -16.74
CA VAL A 88 13.54 -2.31 -15.34
C VAL A 88 12.68 -1.30 -14.58
N LEU A 89 12.56 -0.07 -15.08
CA LEU A 89 11.81 0.99 -14.39
C LEU A 89 10.31 0.67 -14.34
N SER A 90 9.72 0.22 -15.44
CA SER A 90 8.29 -0.11 -15.48
C SER A 90 7.99 -1.30 -14.55
N THR A 91 8.79 -2.35 -14.58
CA THR A 91 8.54 -3.52 -13.72
C THR A 91 8.75 -3.21 -12.24
N ALA A 92 9.78 -2.44 -11.90
CA ALA A 92 10.00 -1.97 -10.53
C ALA A 92 8.84 -1.07 -10.03
N ALA A 93 8.26 -0.25 -10.91
CA ALA A 93 7.11 0.57 -10.59
C ALA A 93 5.89 -0.25 -10.18
N TYR A 94 5.50 -1.24 -10.99
CA TYR A 94 4.27 -2.01 -10.77
C TYR A 94 4.43 -3.09 -9.71
N ILE A 95 5.50 -3.87 -9.75
CA ILE A 95 5.62 -5.07 -8.92
C ILE A 95 6.08 -4.72 -7.50
N PRO A 96 7.36 -4.41 -7.21
CA PRO A 96 7.76 -4.18 -5.83
C PRO A 96 7.16 -2.90 -5.24
N LEU A 97 7.11 -1.78 -5.97
CA LEU A 97 6.69 -0.50 -5.39
C LEU A 97 5.17 -0.43 -5.20
N MET A 98 4.40 -0.58 -6.28
CA MET A 98 2.95 -0.41 -6.21
C MET A 98 2.24 -1.57 -5.50
N ALA A 99 2.65 -2.82 -5.69
CA ALA A 99 2.05 -3.94 -4.95
C ALA A 99 2.33 -3.84 -3.44
N ALA A 100 3.52 -3.38 -3.03
CA ALA A 100 3.81 -3.10 -1.62
C ALA A 100 2.98 -1.92 -1.08
N ALA A 101 2.77 -0.87 -1.88
CA ALA A 101 1.94 0.26 -1.50
C ALA A 101 0.47 -0.12 -1.30
N ILE A 102 -0.06 -1.03 -2.12
CA ILE A 102 -1.45 -1.53 -2.04
C ILE A 102 -1.65 -2.38 -0.79
N ILE A 103 -0.77 -3.35 -0.53
CA ILE A 103 -0.92 -4.26 0.62
C ILE A 103 -0.69 -3.57 1.97
N LEU A 104 -0.05 -2.39 1.98
CA LEU A 104 0.32 -1.64 3.18
C LEU A 104 -0.86 -1.37 4.14
N PHE A 105 -2.07 -1.23 3.60
CA PHE A 105 -3.29 -0.98 4.38
C PHE A 105 -4.12 -2.22 4.67
N SER A 106 -3.66 -3.41 4.27
CA SER A 106 -4.33 -4.66 4.66
C SER A 106 -4.26 -4.83 6.18
N GLU A 107 -5.40 -5.20 6.77
CA GLU A 107 -5.52 -5.45 8.22
C GLU A 107 -4.65 -6.63 8.66
N ASP A 108 -4.38 -7.56 7.74
CA ASP A 108 -3.61 -8.77 7.96
C ASP A 108 -2.11 -8.58 7.71
N ASN A 109 -1.67 -7.35 7.44
CA ASN A 109 -0.29 -7.05 7.11
C ASN A 109 0.59 -6.94 8.37
N MET A 110 1.27 -8.04 8.68
CA MET A 110 2.18 -8.16 9.83
C MET A 110 3.28 -7.09 9.85
N ILE A 111 3.88 -6.77 8.69
CA ILE A 111 4.99 -5.81 8.60
C ILE A 111 4.56 -4.42 9.08
N THR A 112 3.30 -4.07 8.81
CA THR A 112 2.78 -2.74 9.16
C THR A 112 1.97 -2.75 10.44
N LEU A 113 1.72 -3.90 11.08
CA LEU A 113 0.76 -4.07 12.18
C LEU A 113 0.93 -3.01 13.28
N TYR A 114 2.16 -2.74 13.68
CA TYR A 114 2.51 -1.78 14.74
C TYR A 114 2.84 -0.37 14.23
N ILE A 115 2.77 -0.13 12.91
CA ILE A 115 3.02 1.17 12.30
C ILE A 115 1.73 2.01 12.40
N PRO A 116 1.77 3.23 12.98
CA PRO A 116 0.63 4.13 13.02
C PRO A 116 0.06 4.43 11.64
N ARG A 117 -1.27 4.54 11.55
CA ARG A 117 -1.98 4.77 10.28
C ARG A 117 -1.48 6.01 9.52
N THR A 118 -1.13 7.08 10.23
CA THR A 118 -0.56 8.31 9.65
C THR A 118 0.76 8.05 8.94
N LYS A 119 1.66 7.24 9.52
CA LYS A 119 2.92 6.86 8.87
C LYS A 119 2.68 5.96 7.65
N ARG A 120 1.71 5.05 7.72
CA ARG A 120 1.33 4.22 6.56
C ARG A 120 0.86 5.07 5.37
N TYR A 121 0.11 6.16 5.60
CA TYR A 121 -0.25 7.10 4.53
C TYR A 121 0.95 7.72 3.82
N TRP A 122 1.97 8.14 4.59
CA TRP A 122 3.20 8.69 4.01
C TRP A 122 3.98 7.65 3.21
N ILE A 123 4.12 6.43 3.74
CA ILE A 123 4.81 5.33 3.05
C ILE A 123 4.06 4.97 1.75
N HIS A 124 2.74 4.83 1.80
CA HIS A 124 1.91 4.55 0.64
C HIS A 124 2.03 5.63 -0.44
N GLY A 125 1.88 6.90 -0.05
CA GLY A 125 2.02 8.03 -0.97
C GLY A 125 3.43 8.10 -1.57
N GLY A 126 4.47 7.88 -0.77
CA GLY A 126 5.86 7.87 -1.22
C GLY A 126 6.15 6.75 -2.22
N LEU A 127 5.71 5.53 -1.94
CA LEU A 127 5.89 4.38 -2.83
C LEU A 127 5.13 4.56 -4.16
N LEU A 128 3.90 5.07 -4.13
CA LEU A 128 3.12 5.35 -5.35
C LEU A 128 3.71 6.50 -6.17
N LEU A 129 4.19 7.56 -5.52
CA LEU A 129 4.86 8.66 -6.21
C LEU A 129 6.13 8.17 -6.90
N LEU A 130 6.96 7.40 -6.20
CA LEU A 130 8.18 6.82 -6.77
C LEU A 130 7.87 5.86 -7.92
N SER A 131 6.86 5.01 -7.75
CA SER A 131 6.34 4.13 -8.80
C SER A 131 5.94 4.93 -10.03
N CYS A 132 5.15 5.99 -9.88
CA CYS A 132 4.71 6.86 -10.97
C CYS A 132 5.90 7.53 -11.68
N ILE A 133 6.90 8.01 -10.96
CA ILE A 133 8.12 8.57 -11.54
C ILE A 133 8.85 7.53 -12.38
N PHE A 134 9.02 6.30 -11.87
CA PHE A 134 9.72 5.23 -12.57
C PHE A 134 9.03 4.87 -13.89
N VAL A 135 7.73 4.62 -13.88
CA VAL A 135 7.00 4.31 -15.12
C VAL A 135 7.01 5.49 -16.10
N THR A 136 6.94 6.74 -15.61
CA THR A 136 7.00 7.93 -16.46
C THR A 136 8.34 8.03 -17.19
N ILE A 137 9.45 7.84 -16.46
CA ILE A 137 10.80 7.83 -17.04
C ILE A 137 10.94 6.66 -18.02
N GLY A 138 10.46 5.46 -17.65
CA GLY A 138 10.49 4.28 -18.52
C GLY A 138 9.76 4.51 -19.85
N ILE A 139 8.56 5.11 -19.82
CA ILE A 139 7.80 5.45 -21.03
C ILE A 139 8.51 6.53 -21.85
N ALA A 140 9.02 7.58 -21.19
CA ALA A 140 9.70 8.68 -21.87
C ALA A 140 10.94 8.21 -22.64
N VAL A 141 11.75 7.35 -22.02
CA VAL A 141 12.98 6.80 -22.62
C VAL A 141 12.67 5.91 -23.83
N GLU A 142 11.67 5.03 -23.74
CA GLU A 142 11.27 4.20 -24.88
C GLU A 142 10.65 5.05 -26.01
N THR A 143 9.90 6.09 -25.67
CA THR A 143 9.31 7.01 -26.65
C THR A 143 10.40 7.80 -27.39
N ASP A 144 11.40 8.33 -26.68
CA ASP A 144 12.55 9.00 -27.28
C ASP A 144 13.35 8.05 -28.20
N SER A 145 13.59 6.82 -27.75
CA SER A 145 14.23 5.79 -28.57
C SER A 145 13.48 5.53 -29.86
N LYS A 146 12.15 5.36 -29.80
CA LYS A 146 11.33 5.15 -31.00
C LYS A 146 11.36 6.34 -31.95
N THR A 147 11.32 7.56 -31.41
CA THR A 147 11.40 8.80 -32.21
C THR A 147 12.70 8.85 -33.00
N LYS A 148 13.84 8.58 -32.34
CA LYS A 148 15.17 8.57 -32.97
C LYS A 148 15.32 7.53 -34.08
N HIS A 149 14.56 6.44 -34.02
CA HIS A 149 14.58 5.36 -35.00
C HIS A 149 13.41 5.43 -36.00
N GLY A 150 12.60 6.51 -35.99
CA GLY A 150 11.46 6.67 -36.89
C GLY A 150 10.38 5.59 -36.73
N ARG A 151 10.19 5.06 -35.52
CA ARG A 151 9.21 3.98 -35.24
C ARG A 151 7.93 4.55 -34.63
N ASP A 152 6.79 3.92 -34.93
CA ASP A 152 5.49 4.33 -34.39
C ASP A 152 5.36 4.13 -32.87
N HIS A 153 4.63 5.07 -32.24
CA HIS A 153 4.36 5.09 -30.80
C HIS A 153 3.03 4.42 -30.46
N PHE A 154 2.97 3.75 -29.32
CA PHE A 154 1.73 3.24 -28.72
C PHE A 154 0.84 2.36 -29.63
N VAL A 155 1.44 1.63 -30.58
CA VAL A 155 0.70 0.73 -31.50
C VAL A 155 0.46 -0.68 -30.95
N SER A 156 1.34 -1.18 -30.08
CA SER A 156 1.23 -2.55 -29.55
C SER A 156 0.24 -2.64 -28.39
N LYS A 157 -0.34 -3.81 -28.18
CA LYS A 157 -1.20 -4.09 -27.01
C LYS A 157 -0.51 -3.72 -25.70
N HIS A 158 0.74 -4.14 -25.53
CA HIS A 158 1.58 -3.77 -24.38
C HIS A 158 1.64 -2.24 -24.17
N ALA A 159 1.92 -1.47 -25.23
CA ALA A 159 2.09 -0.03 -25.13
C ALA A 159 0.76 0.70 -24.84
N ILE A 160 -0.36 0.25 -25.42
CA ILE A 160 -1.69 0.80 -25.14
C ILE A 160 -2.09 0.52 -23.69
N LEU A 161 -1.96 -0.73 -23.23
CA LEU A 161 -2.27 -1.10 -21.85
C LEU A 161 -1.38 -0.33 -20.86
N GLY A 162 -0.09 -0.21 -21.15
CA GLY A 162 0.86 0.54 -20.32
C GLY A 162 0.50 2.03 -20.22
N LEU A 163 0.14 2.66 -21.34
CA LEU A 163 -0.27 4.08 -21.34
C LEU A 163 -1.59 4.30 -20.59
N VAL A 164 -2.60 3.47 -20.84
CA VAL A 164 -3.89 3.56 -20.12
C VAL A 164 -3.68 3.38 -18.62
N SER A 165 -2.88 2.38 -18.23
CA SER A 165 -2.52 2.16 -16.83
C SER A 165 -1.83 3.37 -16.21
N TRP A 166 -0.85 3.96 -16.90
CA TRP A 166 -0.14 5.14 -16.42
C TRP A 166 -1.07 6.33 -16.19
N ILE A 167 -1.98 6.62 -17.13
CA ILE A 167 -2.97 7.69 -16.99
C ILE A 167 -3.86 7.46 -15.76
N LEU A 168 -4.34 6.23 -15.55
CA LEU A 168 -5.19 5.88 -14.40
C LEU A 168 -4.44 6.01 -13.07
N VAL A 169 -3.19 5.55 -13.01
CA VAL A 169 -2.34 5.69 -11.82
C VAL A 169 -2.05 7.16 -11.52
N PHE A 170 -1.74 7.95 -12.54
CA PHE A 170 -1.49 9.38 -12.38
C PHE A 170 -2.74 10.12 -11.85
N ALA A 171 -3.91 9.85 -12.44
CA ALA A 171 -5.19 10.37 -11.95
C ALA A 171 -5.48 9.91 -10.51
N SER A 172 -5.22 8.63 -10.20
CA SER A 172 -5.38 8.09 -8.85
C SER A 172 -4.51 8.83 -7.83
N ILE A 173 -3.25 9.18 -8.17
CA ILE A 173 -2.36 9.94 -7.28
C ILE A 173 -2.94 11.33 -6.99
N ILE A 174 -3.44 12.04 -8.00
CA ILE A 174 -4.10 13.34 -7.81
C ILE A 174 -5.30 13.19 -6.86
N CYS A 175 -6.16 12.20 -7.10
CA CYS A 175 -7.28 11.91 -6.19
C CYS A 175 -6.82 11.56 -4.78
N GLY A 176 -5.70 10.85 -4.63
CA GLY A 176 -5.09 10.52 -3.34
C GLY A 176 -4.61 11.76 -2.58
N VAL A 177 -3.97 12.71 -3.27
CA VAL A 177 -3.56 13.99 -2.68
C VAL A 177 -4.77 14.81 -2.25
N VAL A 178 -5.81 14.90 -3.08
CA VAL A 178 -7.08 15.57 -2.74
C VAL A 178 -7.73 14.92 -1.52
N ALA A 179 -7.79 13.59 -1.48
CA ALA A 179 -8.35 12.81 -0.38
C ALA A 179 -7.56 12.91 0.93
N ALA A 180 -6.24 13.13 0.85
CA ALA A 180 -5.38 13.36 2.02
C ALA A 180 -5.56 14.77 2.59
N ASN A 181 -5.83 15.76 1.73
CA ASN A 181 -5.97 17.17 2.09
C ASN A 181 -7.43 17.59 2.31
N THR A 182 -8.16 16.81 3.11
CA THR A 182 -9.60 16.99 3.34
C THR A 182 -9.99 18.38 3.85
N ARG A 183 -9.15 19.03 4.66
CA ARG A 183 -9.43 20.39 5.17
C ARG A 183 -9.51 21.43 4.05
N THR A 184 -8.71 21.28 3.00
CA THR A 184 -8.65 22.22 1.88
C THR A 184 -9.73 21.92 0.85
N PHE A 185 -9.93 20.65 0.51
CA PHE A 185 -10.78 20.25 -0.62
C PHE A 185 -12.19 19.78 -0.24
N SER A 186 -12.51 19.65 1.05
CA SER A 186 -13.85 19.26 1.52
C SER A 186 -14.97 20.20 1.07
N ARG A 187 -14.63 21.46 0.73
CA ARG A 187 -15.58 22.42 0.16
C ARG A 187 -16.03 22.07 -1.26
N PHE A 188 -15.22 21.31 -1.99
CA PHE A 188 -15.48 20.97 -3.40
C PHE A 188 -15.88 19.50 -3.58
N ILE A 189 -15.22 18.57 -2.87
CA ILE A 189 -15.46 17.13 -3.01
C ILE A 189 -15.55 16.50 -1.62
N ARG A 190 -16.58 15.66 -1.42
CA ARG A 190 -16.69 14.85 -0.21
C ARG A 190 -15.49 13.90 -0.12
N PRO A 191 -14.70 13.93 0.97
CA PRO A 191 -13.51 13.08 1.11
C PRO A 191 -13.75 11.59 0.89
N VAL A 192 -14.95 11.11 1.19
CA VAL A 192 -15.32 9.70 0.99
C VAL A 192 -15.37 9.34 -0.50
N PHE A 193 -15.91 10.23 -1.35
CA PHE A 193 -15.96 10.01 -2.79
C PHE A 193 -14.56 10.08 -3.42
N ALA A 194 -13.73 11.03 -2.99
CA ALA A 194 -12.34 11.12 -3.46
C ALA A 194 -11.54 9.85 -3.14
N LYS A 195 -11.74 9.25 -1.96
CA LYS A 195 -11.13 7.96 -1.59
C LYS A 195 -11.63 6.80 -2.44
N LEU A 196 -12.94 6.75 -2.69
CA LEU A 196 -13.55 5.72 -3.54
C LEU A 196 -12.98 5.76 -4.96
N VAL A 197 -12.94 6.95 -5.57
CA VAL A 197 -12.37 7.15 -6.92
C VAL A 197 -10.88 6.84 -6.93
N HIS A 198 -10.11 7.30 -5.94
CA HIS A 198 -8.69 6.98 -5.82
C HIS A 198 -8.44 5.46 -5.80
N ASN A 199 -9.21 4.72 -5.00
CA ASN A 199 -9.06 3.27 -4.86
C ASN A 199 -9.46 2.54 -6.16
N PHE A 200 -10.58 2.95 -6.79
CA PHE A 200 -11.01 2.37 -8.06
C PHE A 200 -9.98 2.60 -9.18
N LEU A 201 -9.53 3.86 -9.36
CA LEU A 201 -8.53 4.21 -10.37
C LEU A 201 -7.19 3.52 -10.10
N GLY A 202 -6.78 3.44 -8.84
CA GLY A 202 -5.53 2.79 -8.44
C GLY A 202 -5.55 1.29 -8.71
N LEU A 203 -6.66 0.61 -8.38
CA LEU A 203 -6.84 -0.81 -8.67
C LEU A 203 -6.91 -1.07 -10.17
N ALA A 204 -7.71 -0.31 -10.92
CA ALA A 204 -7.81 -0.44 -12.37
C ALA A 204 -6.46 -0.19 -13.05
N GLY A 205 -5.76 0.87 -12.65
CA GLY A 205 -4.42 1.20 -13.13
C GLY A 205 -3.42 0.07 -12.85
N PHE A 206 -3.37 -0.43 -11.61
CA PHE A 206 -2.50 -1.56 -11.25
C PHE A 206 -2.82 -2.82 -12.09
N SER A 207 -4.09 -3.22 -12.19
CA SER A 207 -4.49 -4.41 -12.95
C SER A 207 -4.15 -4.32 -14.43
N ILE A 208 -4.41 -3.17 -15.08
CA ILE A 208 -4.08 -2.96 -16.50
C ILE A 208 -2.56 -2.91 -16.70
N GLY A 209 -1.81 -2.34 -15.76
CA GLY A 209 -0.35 -2.28 -15.84
C GLY A 209 0.30 -3.66 -15.69
N VAL A 210 -0.22 -4.49 -14.79
CA VAL A 210 0.19 -5.89 -14.71
C VAL A 210 -0.21 -6.66 -15.97
N ALA A 211 -1.37 -6.39 -16.57
CA ALA A 211 -1.74 -7.00 -17.85
C ALA A 211 -0.75 -6.60 -18.97
N SER A 212 -0.27 -5.35 -18.99
CA SER A 212 0.80 -4.91 -19.88
C SER A 212 2.11 -5.67 -19.65
N LEU A 213 2.49 -5.93 -18.38
CA LEU A 213 3.64 -6.77 -18.03
C LEU A 213 3.45 -8.23 -18.45
N TRP A 214 2.22 -8.75 -18.36
CA TRP A 214 1.90 -10.11 -18.77
C TRP A 214 2.07 -10.32 -20.27
N GLU A 215 1.68 -9.34 -21.10
CA GLU A 215 1.96 -9.37 -22.55
C GLU A 215 3.47 -9.42 -22.82
N MET A 216 4.27 -8.66 -22.05
CA MET A 216 5.74 -8.67 -22.18
C MET A 216 6.35 -10.00 -21.71
N LEU A 217 5.73 -10.70 -20.75
CA LEU A 217 6.20 -11.99 -20.28
C LEU A 217 6.32 -13.02 -21.42
N GLY A 218 5.36 -13.03 -22.35
CA GLY A 218 5.42 -13.89 -23.54
C GLY A 218 6.56 -13.54 -24.50
N HIS A 219 7.03 -12.29 -24.53
CA HIS A 219 8.18 -11.90 -25.35
C HIS A 219 9.52 -12.31 -24.74
N ILE A 220 9.59 -12.39 -23.40
CA ILE A 220 10.80 -12.79 -22.70
C ILE A 220 10.93 -14.31 -22.54
N GLU A 221 9.85 -15.08 -22.71
CA GLU A 221 9.82 -16.55 -22.59
C GLU A 221 11.01 -17.23 -23.28
N ARG A 222 11.33 -16.79 -24.50
CA ARG A 222 12.46 -17.32 -25.31
C ARG A 222 13.86 -17.14 -24.70
N TYR A 223 14.00 -16.31 -23.67
CA TYR A 223 15.26 -16.04 -22.98
C TYR A 223 15.33 -16.71 -21.60
N LEU A 224 14.28 -17.41 -21.18
CA LEU A 224 14.22 -18.05 -19.86
C LEU A 224 14.25 -19.58 -20.00
N SER A 225 14.72 -20.26 -18.95
CA SER A 225 14.41 -21.67 -18.76
C SER A 225 12.93 -21.86 -18.42
N ASP A 226 12.37 -23.02 -18.79
CA ASP A 226 10.96 -23.34 -18.51
C ASP A 226 10.61 -23.20 -17.02
N SER A 227 11.52 -23.62 -16.13
CA SER A 227 11.33 -23.52 -14.68
C SER A 227 11.27 -22.06 -14.19
N ALA A 228 12.14 -21.19 -14.71
CA ALA A 228 12.15 -19.77 -14.37
C ALA A 228 10.89 -19.07 -14.90
N PHE A 229 10.50 -19.37 -16.14
CA PHE A 229 9.30 -18.80 -16.76
C PHE A 229 8.02 -19.20 -16.00
N ILE A 230 7.87 -20.49 -15.69
CA ILE A 230 6.75 -21.02 -14.92
C ILE A 230 6.69 -20.38 -13.53
N GLY A 231 7.82 -20.31 -12.83
CA GLY A 231 7.90 -19.68 -11.51
C GLY A 231 7.51 -18.20 -11.54
N LEU A 232 7.99 -17.46 -12.53
CA LEU A 232 7.69 -16.04 -12.70
C LEU A 232 6.21 -15.80 -13.02
N LYS A 233 5.63 -16.62 -13.90
CA LYS A 233 4.22 -16.55 -14.29
C LYS A 233 3.29 -16.79 -13.10
N TYR A 234 3.52 -17.86 -12.34
CA TYR A 234 2.68 -18.16 -11.16
C TYR A 234 2.92 -17.19 -10.01
N GLY A 235 4.17 -16.77 -9.78
CA GLY A 235 4.50 -15.76 -8.78
C GLY A 235 3.83 -14.41 -9.09
N LEU A 236 3.88 -13.95 -10.34
CA LEU A 236 3.21 -12.73 -10.78
C LEU A 236 1.69 -12.83 -10.61
N ALA A 237 1.09 -13.95 -11.01
CA ALA A 237 -0.35 -14.18 -10.82
C ALA A 237 -0.71 -14.13 -9.32
N PHE A 238 0.05 -14.79 -8.47
CA PHE A 238 -0.17 -14.82 -7.02
C PHE A 238 -0.11 -13.42 -6.41
N VAL A 239 0.96 -12.65 -6.69
CA VAL A 239 1.12 -11.27 -6.19
C VAL A 239 -0.08 -10.43 -6.62
N THR A 240 -0.46 -10.50 -7.90
CA THR A 240 -1.52 -9.67 -8.47
C THR A 240 -2.88 -9.97 -7.85
N ILE A 241 -3.21 -11.26 -7.70
CA ILE A 241 -4.47 -11.70 -7.09
C ILE A 241 -4.52 -11.25 -5.62
N TRP A 242 -3.43 -11.46 -4.87
CA TRP A 242 -3.39 -11.11 -3.46
C TRP A 242 -3.50 -9.59 -3.23
N SER A 243 -2.75 -8.79 -3.99
CA SER A 243 -2.87 -7.31 -3.94
C SER A 243 -4.27 -6.85 -4.35
N GLY A 244 -4.85 -7.47 -5.38
CA GLY A 244 -6.19 -7.17 -5.86
C GLY A 244 -7.26 -7.46 -4.81
N LEU A 245 -7.21 -8.62 -4.16
CA LEU A 245 -8.14 -8.98 -3.08
C LEU A 245 -8.05 -8.00 -1.90
N ALA A 246 -6.85 -7.59 -1.51
CA ALA A 246 -6.64 -6.59 -0.46
C ALA A 246 -7.27 -5.24 -0.84
N ALA A 247 -7.08 -4.79 -2.08
CA ALA A 247 -7.67 -3.55 -2.59
C ALA A 247 -9.21 -3.62 -2.67
N ILE A 248 -9.77 -4.75 -3.12
CA ILE A 248 -11.22 -4.99 -3.20
C ILE A 248 -11.85 -4.99 -1.80
N LYS A 249 -11.23 -5.64 -0.81
CA LYS A 249 -11.69 -5.60 0.59
C LYS A 249 -11.78 -4.16 1.10
N SER A 250 -10.75 -3.35 0.82
CA SER A 250 -10.74 -1.93 1.14
C SER A 250 -11.86 -1.15 0.41
N LEU A 251 -12.08 -1.43 -0.87
CA LEU A 251 -13.12 -0.79 -1.68
C LEU A 251 -14.52 -1.10 -1.15
N PHE A 252 -14.79 -2.36 -0.83
CA PHE A 252 -16.08 -2.81 -0.29
C PHE A 252 -16.41 -2.12 1.04
N GLY A 253 -15.41 -2.00 1.93
CA GLY A 253 -15.56 -1.26 3.18
C GLY A 253 -15.92 0.22 2.97
N GLN A 254 -15.34 0.86 1.95
CA GLN A 254 -15.64 2.26 1.61
C GLN A 254 -17.04 2.42 1.00
N VAL A 255 -17.44 1.52 0.09
CA VAL A 255 -18.78 1.51 -0.51
C VAL A 255 -19.85 1.38 0.58
N LYS A 256 -19.69 0.42 1.50
CA LYS A 256 -20.60 0.26 2.64
C LYS A 256 -20.70 1.53 3.48
N GLY A 257 -19.58 2.24 3.68
CA GLY A 257 -19.56 3.51 4.43
C GLY A 257 -20.16 4.72 3.70
N VAL A 258 -20.41 4.64 2.39
CA VAL A 258 -21.12 5.69 1.62
C VAL A 258 -22.64 5.51 1.70
N PHE A 259 -23.10 4.26 1.74
CA PHE A 259 -24.52 3.90 1.70
C PHE A 259 -25.16 3.65 3.08
N SER A 260 -24.37 3.73 4.15
CA SER A 260 -24.84 3.59 5.55
C SER A 260 -24.86 4.94 6.25
#